data_AF-A0A261EWP6-F1
#
_entry.id   AF-A0A261EWP6-F1
#
_cell.length_a   1.000
_cell.length_b   1.000
_cell.length_c   1.000
_cell.angle_alpha   90.00
_cell.angle_beta   90.00
_cell.angle_gamma   90.00
#
_symmetry.space_group_name_H-M   'P 1'
#
loop_
_entity.id
_entity.type
_entity.pdbx_description
1 polymer ?
#
loop_
_entity_poly.entity_id
_entity_poly.type
_entity_poly.pdbx_seq_one_letter_code
_entity_poly.pdbx_strand_id
1 'polypeptide(L)'
;MILMLYHDLSKVKHWYGPLPDDGPVETDNVSVLGTSEDCYMDDETYPAYYDNVFGPINDVCGSDLDNFDYDFLNAEQCKKLIPWLDEQIRHPNDKRFLPMYKELKDYALKAIEYNTGIGIECC
;
A
#
# COMPACT_ATOMS: atom_id res chain seq x y z
N MET A 1 3.99 -1.64 -8.54
CA MET A 1 3.08 -1.58 -7.35
C MET A 1 1.83 -0.76 -7.64
N ILE A 2 0.66 -1.29 -7.28
CA ILE A 2 -0.64 -0.63 -7.40
C ILE A 2 -1.16 -0.34 -5.99
N LEU A 3 -1.66 0.89 -5.79
CA LEU A 3 -2.31 1.31 -4.56
C LEU A 3 -3.81 1.51 -4.80
N MET A 4 -4.63 0.95 -3.93
CA MET A 4 -6.09 1.04 -3.99
C MET A 4 -6.60 1.70 -2.72
N LEU A 5 -7.19 2.88 -2.80
CA LEU A 5 -7.84 3.53 -1.66
C LEU A 5 -9.33 3.20 -1.66
N TYR A 6 -9.80 2.55 -0.60
CA TYR A 6 -11.23 2.28 -0.42
C TYR A 6 -11.90 3.48 0.24
N HIS A 7 -12.98 3.99 -0.35
CA HIS A 7 -13.75 5.13 0.19
C HIS A 7 -14.78 4.69 1.23
N ASP A 8 -15.34 3.48 1.08
CA ASP A 8 -16.36 2.92 1.97
C ASP A 8 -16.29 1.38 1.94
N LEU A 9 -15.89 0.77 3.06
CA LEU A 9 -15.80 -0.69 3.15
C LEU A 9 -17.16 -1.40 3.15
N SER A 10 -18.27 -0.70 3.45
CA SER A 10 -19.61 -1.29 3.40
C SER A 10 -20.08 -1.60 1.98
N LYS A 11 -19.41 -1.01 0.99
CA LYS A 11 -19.65 -1.26 -0.44
C LYS A 11 -18.79 -2.38 -1.00
N VAL A 12 -17.93 -3.01 -0.17
CA VAL A 12 -17.13 -4.16 -0.59
C VAL A 12 -18.04 -5.38 -0.74
N LYS A 13 -18.09 -5.97 -1.93
CA LYS A 13 -18.96 -7.10 -2.30
C LYS A 13 -18.35 -8.45 -1.90
N HIS A 14 -17.03 -8.57 -1.98
CA HIS A 14 -16.28 -9.81 -1.82
C HIS A 14 -15.08 -9.60 -0.88
N TRP A 15 -14.87 -10.59 0.00
CA TRP A 15 -13.76 -10.62 0.94
C TRP A 15 -13.08 -11.98 0.86
N TYR A 16 -11.75 -11.99 0.80
CA TYR A 16 -10.91 -13.16 1.00
C TYR A 16 -10.21 -13.02 2.36
N GLY A 17 -10.80 -13.64 3.39
CA GLY A 17 -10.33 -13.42 4.76
C GLY A 17 -10.45 -11.93 5.15
N PRO A 18 -9.36 -11.27 5.58
CA PRO A 18 -9.37 -9.83 5.89
C PRO A 18 -9.17 -8.93 4.65
N LEU A 19 -9.02 -9.50 3.46
CA LEU A 19 -8.66 -8.78 2.24
C LEU A 19 -9.90 -8.49 1.39
N PRO A 20 -10.16 -7.23 0.98
CA PRO A 20 -11.17 -6.95 -0.03
C PRO A 20 -10.79 -7.63 -1.35
N ASP A 21 -11.69 -8.46 -1.90
CA ASP A 21 -11.52 -9.17 -3.18
C ASP A 21 -12.45 -8.58 -4.25
N ASP A 22 -12.74 -7.30 -4.11
CA ASP A 22 -13.41 -6.51 -5.13
C ASP A 22 -12.36 -6.02 -6.11
N GLY A 23 -12.33 -6.62 -7.31
CA GLY A 23 -11.44 -6.15 -8.36
C GLY A 23 -11.60 -4.63 -8.59
N PRO A 24 -10.52 -3.90 -8.90
CA PRO A 24 -10.48 -2.43 -9.00
C PRO A 24 -11.40 -1.81 -10.06
N VAL A 25 -12.12 -2.63 -10.83
CA VAL A 25 -12.81 -2.26 -12.07
C VAL A 25 -14.32 -2.04 -11.87
N GLU A 26 -14.89 -2.43 -10.72
CA GLU A 26 -16.36 -2.52 -10.62
C GLU A 26 -17.09 -1.46 -9.80
N THR A 27 -16.42 -0.45 -9.22
CA THR A 27 -17.12 0.51 -8.35
C THR A 27 -16.49 1.90 -8.31
N ASP A 28 -17.33 2.95 -8.18
CA ASP A 28 -16.92 4.32 -7.78
C ASP A 28 -16.40 4.38 -6.32
N ASN A 29 -16.19 3.22 -5.69
CA ASN A 29 -15.84 3.07 -4.28
C ASN A 29 -14.33 3.01 -4.04
N VAL A 30 -13.54 2.80 -5.09
CA VAL A 30 -12.08 2.64 -4.98
C VAL A 30 -11.39 3.65 -5.88
N SER A 31 -10.46 4.42 -5.32
CA SER A 31 -9.50 5.19 -6.11
C SER A 31 -8.24 4.35 -6.33
N VAL A 32 -7.98 3.97 -7.57
CA VAL A 32 -6.79 3.23 -7.96
C VAL A 32 -5.70 4.21 -8.38
N LEU A 33 -4.55 4.12 -7.76
CA LEU A 33 -3.32 4.74 -8.25
C LEU A 33 -2.41 3.61 -8.71
N GLY A 34 -2.22 3.53 -10.03
CA GLY A 34 -1.02 2.89 -10.55
C GLY A 34 0.15 3.79 -10.18
N THR A 35 1.06 3.33 -9.33
CA THR A 35 2.34 4.03 -9.21
C THR A 35 3.06 3.89 -10.55
N SER A 36 3.90 4.86 -10.92
CA SER A 36 4.58 4.87 -12.23
C SER A 36 5.61 3.74 -12.42
N GLU A 37 5.73 2.83 -11.47
CA GLU A 37 6.72 1.75 -11.48
C GLU A 37 6.04 0.45 -11.90
N ASP A 38 6.39 0.03 -13.12
CA ASP A 38 5.94 -1.19 -13.74
C ASP A 38 6.31 -2.41 -12.90
N CYS A 39 5.33 -3.27 -12.86
CA CYS A 39 5.13 -4.39 -11.99
C CYS A 39 5.93 -5.65 -12.39
N TYR A 40 7.26 -5.55 -12.40
CA TYR A 40 8.07 -6.76 -12.48
C TYR A 40 9.40 -6.52 -11.79
N MET A 41 9.48 -6.92 -10.52
CA MET A 41 10.76 -6.96 -9.82
C MET A 41 11.49 -8.26 -10.21
N ASP A 42 12.62 -8.10 -10.88
CA ASP A 42 13.58 -9.18 -11.10
C ASP A 42 14.44 -9.44 -9.85
N ASP A 43 15.28 -10.48 -9.91
CA ASP A 43 16.19 -10.87 -8.82
C ASP A 43 17.15 -9.73 -8.39
N GLU A 44 17.39 -8.74 -9.26
CA GLU A 44 18.27 -7.61 -8.98
C GLU A 44 17.55 -6.46 -8.27
N THR A 45 16.28 -6.22 -8.62
CA THR A 45 15.48 -5.11 -8.10
C THR A 45 14.69 -5.49 -6.86
N TYR A 46 14.28 -6.75 -6.72
CA TYR A 46 13.52 -7.25 -5.58
C TYR A 46 14.17 -6.95 -4.22
N PRO A 47 15.49 -7.20 -4.00
CA PRO A 47 16.10 -6.90 -2.70
C PRO A 47 15.98 -5.43 -2.30
N ALA A 48 16.04 -4.50 -3.26
CA ALA A 48 15.89 -3.09 -2.98
C ALA A 48 14.47 -2.74 -2.52
N TYR A 49 13.43 -3.30 -3.15
CA TYR A 49 12.05 -3.12 -2.69
C TYR A 49 11.80 -3.81 -1.36
N TYR A 50 12.32 -5.01 -1.15
CA TYR A 50 12.15 -5.70 0.11
C TYR A 50 12.75 -4.89 1.27
N ASP A 51 14.00 -4.46 1.14
CA ASP A 51 14.73 -3.76 2.20
C ASP A 51 14.19 -2.34 2.49
N ASN A 52 13.59 -1.68 1.48
CA ASN A 52 13.16 -0.28 1.59
C ASN A 52 11.64 -0.09 1.63
N VAL A 53 10.86 -1.14 1.34
CA VAL A 53 9.40 -1.07 1.19
C VAL A 53 8.73 -2.23 1.92
N PHE A 54 8.86 -3.46 1.43
CA PHE A 54 8.04 -4.58 1.92
C PHE A 54 8.36 -4.97 3.35
N GLY A 55 9.63 -5.28 3.64
CA GLY A 55 10.08 -5.64 4.99
C GLY A 55 9.71 -4.57 6.02
N PRO A 56 10.04 -3.29 5.81
CA PRO A 56 9.66 -2.22 6.72
C PRO A 56 8.13 -2.05 6.91
N ILE A 57 7.34 -2.16 5.84
CA ILE A 57 5.87 -2.06 5.96
C ILE A 57 5.33 -3.27 6.74
N ASN A 58 5.84 -4.48 6.46
CA ASN A 58 5.49 -5.70 7.18
C ASN A 58 5.80 -5.58 8.67
N ASP A 59 6.98 -5.06 9.04
CA ASP A 59 7.36 -4.84 10.43
C ASP A 59 6.46 -3.81 11.13
N VAL A 60 6.10 -2.71 10.45
CA VAL A 60 5.31 -1.62 11.03
C VAL A 60 3.82 -1.97 11.13
N CYS A 61 3.28 -2.62 10.11
CA CYS A 61 1.84 -2.87 9.96
C CYS A 61 1.43 -4.29 10.34
N GLY A 62 2.38 -5.22 10.51
CA GLY A 62 2.08 -6.65 10.66
C GLY A 62 1.40 -7.22 9.41
N SER A 63 1.80 -6.73 8.23
CA SER A 63 1.39 -7.22 6.91
C SER A 63 2.30 -8.34 6.43
N ASP A 64 1.95 -8.95 5.30
CA ASP A 64 2.73 -10.00 4.63
C ASP A 64 2.92 -9.65 3.15
N LEU A 65 3.35 -8.41 2.88
CA LEU A 65 3.66 -7.96 1.52
C LEU A 65 4.89 -8.69 0.98
N ASP A 66 4.75 -9.27 -0.19
CA ASP A 66 5.84 -9.82 -0.98
C ASP A 66 5.59 -9.58 -2.49
N ASN A 67 6.57 -9.93 -3.31
CA ASN A 67 6.43 -9.89 -4.76
C ASN A 67 5.31 -10.82 -5.23
N PHE A 68 4.45 -10.33 -6.11
CA PHE A 68 3.22 -10.97 -6.62
C PHE A 68 2.08 -11.12 -5.61
N ASP A 69 2.18 -10.52 -4.42
CA ASP A 69 1.12 -10.56 -3.41
C ASP A 69 0.25 -9.30 -3.37
N TYR A 70 -0.99 -9.51 -2.92
CA TYR A 70 -1.92 -8.46 -2.53
C TYR A 70 -2.08 -8.48 -1.01
N ASP A 71 -2.01 -7.31 -0.38
CA ASP A 71 -2.37 -7.15 1.03
C ASP A 71 -3.21 -5.86 1.25
N PHE A 72 -3.89 -5.80 2.39
CA PHE A 72 -4.76 -4.70 2.76
C PHE A 72 -4.38 -4.13 4.13
N LEU A 73 -4.00 -2.85 4.13
CA LEU A 73 -3.72 -2.11 5.35
C LEU A 73 -4.96 -1.33 5.79
N ASN A 74 -5.56 -1.71 6.91
CA ASN A 74 -6.71 -0.99 7.47
C ASN A 74 -6.31 0.35 8.10
N ALA A 75 -7.30 1.16 8.51
CA ALA A 75 -7.08 2.48 9.09
C ALA A 75 -6.13 2.48 10.30
N GLU A 76 -6.14 1.47 11.16
CA GLU A 76 -5.21 1.37 12.30
C GLU A 76 -3.77 1.06 11.85
N GLN A 77 -3.61 0.22 10.83
CA GLN A 77 -2.30 -0.03 10.21
C GLN A 77 -1.78 1.22 9.49
N CYS A 78 -2.65 1.95 8.78
CA CYS A 78 -2.31 3.24 8.17
C CYS A 78 -1.82 4.25 9.22
N LYS A 79 -2.46 4.34 10.41
CA LYS A 79 -1.98 5.22 11.50
C LYS A 79 -0.57 4.87 11.95
N LYS A 80 -0.24 3.58 12.04
CA LYS A 80 1.12 3.11 12.39
C LYS A 80 2.13 3.40 11.28
N LEU A 81 1.68 3.37 10.02
CA LEU A 81 2.52 3.60 8.86
C LEU A 81 2.96 5.07 8.71
N ILE A 82 2.11 6.04 9.08
CA ILE A 82 2.38 7.48 8.89
C ILE A 82 3.74 7.92 9.49
N PRO A 83 4.07 7.64 10.77
CA PRO A 83 5.37 8.05 11.33
C PRO A 83 6.57 7.48 10.58
N TRP A 84 6.47 6.24 10.09
CA TRP A 84 7.54 5.61 9.30
C TRP A 84 7.70 6.30 7.94
N LEU A 85 6.60 6.58 7.24
CA LEU A 85 6.62 7.34 5.99
C LEU A 85 7.18 8.75 6.17
N ASP A 86 6.84 9.43 7.28
CA ASP A 86 7.38 10.75 7.61
C ASP A 86 8.89 10.73 7.82
N GLU A 87 9.44 9.65 8.37
CA GLU A 87 10.88 9.46 8.47
C GLU A 87 11.50 9.20 7.10
N GLN A 88 10.95 8.27 6.31
CA GLN A 88 11.49 7.96 4.98
C GLN A 88 11.39 9.13 4.00
N ILE A 89 10.38 10.00 4.13
CA ILE A 89 10.28 11.21 3.29
C ILE A 89 11.35 12.25 3.68
N ARG A 90 11.68 12.39 4.98
CA ARG A 90 12.71 13.32 5.46
C ARG A 90 14.12 12.80 5.22
N HIS A 91 14.31 11.49 5.44
CA HIS A 91 15.59 10.81 5.45
C HIS A 91 15.46 9.47 4.69
N PRO A 92 15.27 9.49 3.36
CA PRO A 92 15.09 8.27 2.59
C PRO A 92 16.37 7.44 2.62
N ASN A 93 16.23 6.17 2.98
CA ASN A 93 17.30 5.18 2.83
C ASN A 93 17.74 5.07 1.37
N ASP A 94 16.76 5.12 0.45
CA ASP A 94 16.98 5.22 -0.98
C ASP A 94 16.00 6.21 -1.62
N LYS A 95 16.56 7.20 -2.32
CA LYS A 95 15.79 8.29 -2.92
C LYS A 95 14.90 7.84 -4.07
N ARG A 96 15.15 6.67 -4.66
CA ARG A 96 14.32 6.09 -5.73
C ARG A 96 12.87 5.92 -5.29
N PHE A 97 12.65 5.53 -4.04
CA PHE A 97 11.32 5.26 -3.48
C PHE A 97 10.59 6.51 -2.95
N LEU A 98 11.21 7.69 -2.98
CA LEU A 98 10.61 8.91 -2.44
C LEU A 98 9.24 9.27 -3.06
N PRO A 99 9.01 9.16 -4.39
CA PRO A 99 7.69 9.38 -4.97
C PRO A 99 6.65 8.44 -4.38
N MET A 100 6.96 7.15 -4.31
CA MET A 100 6.08 6.12 -3.75
C MET A 100 5.77 6.38 -2.28
N TYR A 101 6.75 6.76 -1.44
CA TYR A 101 6.47 7.08 -0.03
C TYR A 101 5.48 8.24 0.14
N LYS A 102 5.54 9.25 -0.73
CA LYS A 102 4.61 10.39 -0.69
C LYS A 102 3.20 9.97 -1.10
N GLU A 103 3.09 9.20 -2.19
CA GLU A 103 1.80 8.69 -2.68
C GLU A 103 1.14 7.76 -1.65
N LEU A 104 1.92 6.83 -1.08
CA LEU A 104 1.47 5.91 -0.04
C LEU A 104 1.01 6.68 1.21
N LYS A 105 1.73 7.75 1.59
CA LYS A 105 1.33 8.60 2.72
C LYS A 105 0.00 9.31 2.46
N ASP A 106 -0.18 9.89 1.28
CA ASP A 106 -1.43 10.58 0.93
C ASP A 106 -2.62 9.61 0.96
N TYR A 107 -2.43 8.38 0.48
CA TYR A 107 -3.44 7.32 0.52
C TYR A 107 -3.73 6.86 1.94
N ALA A 108 -2.70 6.63 2.76
CA ALA A 108 -2.85 6.25 4.16
C ALA A 108 -3.61 7.32 4.96
N LEU A 109 -3.31 8.62 4.75
CA LEU A 109 -4.03 9.72 5.39
C LEU A 109 -5.52 9.72 5.04
N LYS A 110 -5.87 9.52 3.76
CA LYS A 110 -7.27 9.44 3.32
C LYS A 110 -7.98 8.20 3.87
N ALA A 111 -7.30 7.06 3.90
CA ALA A 111 -7.86 5.84 4.48
C ALA A 111 -8.17 6.00 5.98
N ILE A 112 -7.34 6.77 6.71
CA ILE A 112 -7.61 7.15 8.10
C ILE A 112 -8.84 8.07 8.18
N GLU A 113 -8.93 9.07 7.31
CA GLU A 113 -10.08 10.00 7.25
C GLU A 113 -11.39 9.25 6.98
N TYR A 114 -11.39 8.30 6.05
CA TYR A 114 -12.56 7.51 5.70
C TYR A 114 -12.84 6.37 6.68
N ASN A 115 -11.91 6.08 7.61
CA ASN A 115 -11.96 4.92 8.49
C ASN A 115 -12.08 3.59 7.70
N THR A 116 -11.28 3.45 6.65
CA THR A 116 -11.26 2.32 5.72
C THR A 116 -9.89 1.63 5.70
N GLY A 117 -9.17 1.70 4.57
CA GLY A 117 -7.86 1.10 4.35
C GLY A 117 -7.39 1.24 2.90
N ILE A 118 -6.19 0.71 2.65
CA ILE A 118 -5.55 0.68 1.35
C ILE A 118 -5.23 -0.75 0.95
N GLY A 119 -5.59 -1.14 -0.27
CA GLY A 119 -5.07 -2.33 -0.92
C GLY A 119 -3.73 -2.02 -1.56
N ILE A 120 -2.78 -2.93 -1.44
CA ILE A 120 -1.45 -2.85 -2.03
C ILE A 120 -1.26 -4.12 -2.84
N GLU A 121 -1.04 -3.97 -4.14
CA GLU A 121 -0.73 -5.08 -5.03
C GLU A 121 0.67 -4.88 -5.59
N CYS A 122 1.54 -5.85 -5.32
CA CYS A 122 2.88 -5.90 -5.87
C CYS A 122 2.85 -6.88 -7.04
N CYS A 123 2.38 -6.41 -8.18
CA CYS A 123 2.92 -6.91 -9.42
C CYS A 123 4.33 -6.27 -9.55
#